data_AF-X1D8F8-F1
#
_entry.id   AF-X1D8F8-F1
#
_cell.length_a   1.000
_cell.length_b   1.000
_cell.length_c   1.000
_cell.angle_alpha   90.00
_cell.angle_beta   90.00
_cell.angle_gamma   90.00
#
_symmetry.space_group_name_H-M   'P 1'
#
loop_
_entity.id
_entity.type
_entity.pdbx_description
1 polymer ?
#
loop_
_entity_poly.entity_id
_entity_poly.type
_entity_poly.pdbx_seq_one_letter_code
_entity_poly.pdbx_strand_id
1 'polypeptide(L)'
;MVQEKIAEYTYAVLKDKPHFHISFIMNVSPYCDCWNYNDMAIVPDIGMAASFDPVALDRACVDLVNKLLPYSPCLPPAPSNN
;
A
#
# COMPACT_ATOMS: atom_id res chain seq x y z
N MET A 1 2.26 12.09 -7.05
CA MET A 1 3.01 13.30 -6.65
C MET A 1 3.08 13.48 -5.13
N VAL A 2 2.00 13.27 -4.35
CA VAL A 2 2.05 13.39 -2.87
C VAL A 2 2.91 12.28 -2.24
N GLN A 3 2.71 11.04 -2.66
CA GLN A 3 3.41 9.86 -2.13
C GLN A 3 4.93 9.92 -2.38
N GLU A 4 5.33 10.39 -3.56
CA GLU A 4 6.73 10.53 -3.96
C GLU A 4 7.50 11.49 -3.04
N LYS A 5 6.93 12.67 -2.75
CA LYS A 5 7.53 13.63 -1.81
C LYS A 5 7.58 13.08 -0.39
N ILE A 6 6.55 12.37 0.06
CA ILE A 6 6.54 11.73 1.38
C ILE A 6 7.69 10.72 1.48
N ALA A 7 7.91 9.90 0.44
CA ALA A 7 9.01 8.95 0.40
C ALA A 7 10.38 9.65 0.42
N GLU A 8 10.54 10.73 -0.35
CA GLU A 8 11.78 11.52 -0.38
C GLU A 8 12.13 12.11 0.99
N TYR A 9 11.17 12.78 1.65
CA TYR A 9 11.41 13.35 2.98
C TYR A 9 11.64 12.26 4.04
N THR A 10 10.90 11.15 3.97
CA THR A 10 11.11 9.98 4.84
C THR A 10 12.54 9.45 4.71
N TYR A 11 13.03 9.31 3.48
CA TYR A 11 14.40 8.86 3.23
C TYR A 11 15.44 9.79 3.88
N ALA A 12 15.26 11.11 3.75
CA ALA A 12 16.16 12.09 4.38
C ALA A 12 16.20 11.97 5.93
N VAL A 13 15.08 11.62 6.57
CA VAL A 13 14.99 11.44 8.03
C VAL A 13 15.65 10.13 8.49
N LEU A 14 15.48 9.06 7.70
CA LEU A 14 15.94 7.70 8.00
C LEU A 14 17.40 7.44 7.63
N LYS A 15 17.98 8.27 6.75
CA LYS A 15 19.36 8.14 6.32
C LYS A 15 20.30 8.09 7.54
N ASP A 16 21.19 7.10 7.54
CA ASP A 16 22.19 6.82 8.58
C ASP A 16 21.61 6.45 9.96
N LYS A 17 20.33 6.04 10.03
CA LYS A 17 19.67 5.58 11.26
C LYS A 17 19.06 4.19 11.09
N PRO A 18 19.13 3.32 12.11
CA PRO A 18 18.44 2.04 12.09
C PRO A 18 16.92 2.28 12.08
N HIS A 19 16.21 1.59 11.20
CA HIS A 19 14.76 1.67 11.06
C HIS A 19 14.17 0.32 10.69
N PHE A 20 12.92 0.11 11.10
CA PHE A 20 12.15 -1.09 10.81
C PHE A 20 10.72 -0.69 10.52
N HIS A 21 10.15 -1.22 9.44
CA HIS A 21 8.85 -0.82 8.94
C HIS A 21 7.87 -1.98 9.06
N ILE A 22 6.66 -1.66 9.52
CA ILE A 22 5.55 -2.60 9.66
C ILE A 22 4.34 -1.93 9.01
N SER A 23 3.69 -2.64 8.09
CA SER A 23 2.47 -2.21 7.42
C SER A 23 1.33 -3.15 7.78
N PHE A 24 0.21 -2.56 8.16
CA PHE A 24 -1.03 -3.26 8.49
C PHE A 24 -1.95 -3.17 7.28
N ILE A 25 -2.33 -4.31 6.72
CA ILE A 25 -3.21 -4.40 5.55
C ILE A 25 -4.58 -4.85 6.05
N MET A 26 -5.37 -3.87 6.47
CA MET A 26 -6.71 -4.05 7.03
C MET A 26 -7.64 -2.97 6.51
N ASN A 27 -8.93 -3.28 6.35
CA ASN A 27 -9.97 -2.35 5.89
C ASN A 27 -9.57 -1.52 4.65
N VAL A 28 -8.98 -2.16 3.63
CA VAL A 28 -8.48 -1.44 2.45
C VAL A 28 -9.64 -0.78 1.69
N SER A 29 -9.63 0.54 1.69
CA SER A 29 -10.66 1.41 1.12
C SER A 29 -10.34 1.83 -0.34
N PRO A 30 -11.34 2.24 -1.13
CA PRO A 30 -11.13 2.73 -2.51
C PRO A 30 -10.32 4.02 -2.61
N TYR A 31 -10.39 4.88 -1.60
CA TYR A 31 -9.72 6.17 -1.61
C TYR A 31 -8.68 6.23 -0.49
N CYS A 32 -7.82 7.23 -0.55
CA CYS A 32 -6.88 7.48 0.54
C CYS A 32 -7.65 7.70 1.85
N ASP A 33 -7.18 7.12 2.95
CA ASP A 33 -7.75 7.36 4.29
C ASP A 33 -7.67 8.83 4.72
N CYS A 34 -6.83 9.62 4.04
CA CYS A 34 -6.76 11.06 4.17
C CYS A 34 -7.98 11.81 3.57
N TRP A 35 -8.90 11.11 2.89
CA TRP A 35 -10.11 11.68 2.31
C TRP A 35 -11.27 11.66 3.31
N ASN A 36 -12.13 12.69 3.27
CA ASN A 36 -13.20 12.88 4.25
C ASN A 36 -14.39 11.90 4.10
N TYR A 37 -14.30 10.98 3.15
CA TYR A 37 -15.32 9.97 2.89
C TYR A 37 -14.66 8.72 2.29
N ASN A 38 -14.92 7.56 2.87
CA ASN A 38 -14.48 6.28 2.34
C ASN A 38 -15.64 5.31 2.31
N ASP A 39 -15.69 4.50 1.26
CA ASP A 39 -16.70 3.46 1.06
C ASP A 39 -16.26 2.16 1.75
N MET A 40 -17.09 1.12 1.66
CA MET A 40 -16.80 -0.20 2.21
C MET A 40 -15.47 -0.76 1.70
N ALA A 41 -14.79 -1.53 2.57
CA ALA A 41 -13.53 -2.17 2.23
C ALA A 41 -13.65 -3.08 1.00
N ILE A 42 -12.67 -2.98 0.09
CA ILE A 42 -12.67 -3.70 -1.19
C ILE A 42 -12.02 -5.08 -1.03
N VAL A 43 -11.06 -5.21 -0.12
CA VAL A 43 -10.46 -6.52 0.22
C VAL A 43 -10.68 -6.87 1.68
N PRO A 44 -10.79 -8.19 1.99
CA PRO A 44 -10.72 -8.65 3.37
C PRO A 44 -9.34 -8.36 3.96
N ASP A 45 -9.28 -8.35 5.29
CA ASP A 45 -8.02 -8.14 6.02
C ASP A 45 -6.98 -9.22 5.65
N ILE A 46 -5.78 -8.78 5.27
CA ILE A 46 -4.69 -9.67 4.84
C ILE A 46 -3.72 -9.94 6.01
N GLY A 47 -3.60 -8.98 6.92
CA GLY A 47 -2.73 -9.08 8.10
C GLY A 47 -1.61 -8.04 8.11
N MET A 48 -0.40 -8.44 8.49
CA MET A 48 0.74 -7.54 8.69
C MET A 48 1.94 -7.99 7.86
N ALA A 49 2.64 -7.03 7.29
CA ALA A 49 3.93 -7.24 6.62
C ALA A 49 5.00 -6.39 7.31
N ALA A 50 6.25 -6.86 7.32
CA ALA A 50 7.34 -6.12 7.93
C ALA A 50 8.64 -6.27 7.11
N SER A 51 9.43 -5.21 7.06
CA SER A 51 10.69 -5.15 6.31
C SER A 51 11.60 -4.05 6.87
N PHE A 52 12.89 -4.16 6.56
CA PHE A 52 13.85 -3.07 6.74
C PHE A 52 13.84 -2.07 5.58
N ASP A 53 13.36 -2.49 4.42
CA ASP A 53 13.21 -1.62 3.25
C ASP A 53 11.73 -1.18 3.11
N PRO A 54 11.41 0.11 3.29
CA PRO A 54 10.05 0.62 3.21
C PRO A 54 9.46 0.53 1.79
N VAL A 55 10.27 0.66 0.73
CA VAL A 55 9.79 0.60 -0.65
C VAL A 55 9.43 -0.84 -1.03
N ALA A 56 10.28 -1.80 -0.63
CA ALA A 56 9.99 -3.21 -0.82
C ALA A 56 8.75 -3.66 -0.02
N LEU A 57 8.56 -3.11 1.19
CA LEU A 57 7.39 -3.39 2.02
C LEU A 57 6.08 -2.95 1.33
N ASP A 58 6.02 -1.70 0.87
CA ASP A 58 4.83 -1.18 0.21
C ASP A 58 4.51 -1.94 -1.07
N ARG A 59 5.54 -2.31 -1.84
CA ARG A 59 5.36 -3.13 -3.04
C ARG A 59 4.74 -4.50 -2.70
N ALA A 60 5.25 -5.16 -1.66
CA ALA A 60 4.72 -6.44 -1.21
C ALA A 60 3.25 -6.33 -0.76
N CYS A 61 2.89 -5.26 -0.04
CA CYS A 61 1.50 -4.99 0.36
C CYS A 61 0.58 -4.87 -0.86
N VAL A 62 0.98 -4.10 -1.87
CA VAL A 62 0.21 -3.93 -3.11
C VAL A 62 0.07 -5.25 -3.87
N ASP A 63 1.15 -6.03 -3.96
CA ASP A 63 1.11 -7.32 -4.64
C ASP A 63 0.21 -8.33 -3.91
N LEU A 64 0.13 -8.29 -2.57
CA LEU A 64 -0.81 -9.09 -1.80
C LEU A 64 -2.27 -8.69 -2.04
N VAL A 65 -2.56 -7.39 -2.03
CA VAL A 65 -3.91 -6.86 -2.30
C VAL A 65 -4.37 -7.22 -3.72
N ASN A 66 -3.50 -7.04 -4.73
CA ASN A 66 -3.82 -7.33 -6.12
C ASN A 66 -4.07 -8.82 -6.39
N LYS A 67 -3.46 -9.73 -5.62
CA LYS A 67 -3.75 -11.17 -5.71
C LYS A 67 -5.16 -11.53 -5.24
N LEU A 68 -5.73 -10.76 -4.32
CA LEU A 68 -7.08 -10.97 -3.80
C LEU A 68 -8.16 -10.27 -4.61
N LEU A 69 -7.78 -9.33 -5.48
CA LEU A 69 -8.69 -8.59 -6.36
C LEU A 69 -8.54 -9.05 -7.82
N PRO A 70 -9.22 -10.13 -8.24
CA PRO A 70 -9.26 -10.48 -9.67
C PRO A 70 -10.10 -9.47 -10.48
N TYR A 71 -11.08 -8.79 -9.87
CA TYR A 71 -11.96 -7.82 -10.52
C TYR A 71 -12.60 -6.93 -9.45
N SER A 72 -12.08 -5.73 -9.20
CA SER A 72 -12.89 -4.70 -8.53
C SER A 72 -13.84 -4.10 -9.57
N PRO A 73 -15.16 -3.92 -9.30
CA PRO A 73 -16.11 -3.30 -10.23
C PRO A 73 -15.70 -1.87 -10.66
N CYS A 74 -14.78 -1.24 -9.93
CA CYS A 74 -14.43 0.17 -10.03
C CYS A 74 -13.06 0.43 -10.68
N LEU A 75 -12.23 -0.60 -10.88
CA LEU A 75 -10.92 -0.46 -11.52
C LEU A 75 -10.94 -1.09 -12.91
N PRO A 76 -10.33 -0.48 -13.94
CA PRO A 76 -10.07 -1.18 -15.19
C PRO A 76 -9.23 -2.44 -14.89
N PRO A 77 -9.47 -3.54 -15.64
CA PRO A 77 -8.74 -4.79 -15.42
C PRO A 77 -7.24 -4.51 -15.48
N ALA A 78 -6.50 -5.05 -14.50
CA ALA A 78 -5.04 -5.00 -14.52
C ALA A 78 -4.57 -5.55 -15.88
N PRO A 79 -3.61 -4.90 -16.57
CA PRO A 79 -3.11 -5.42 -17.84
C PRO A 79 -2.56 -6.82 -17.57
N SER A 80 -3.12 -7.81 -18.26
CA SER A 80 -2.59 -9.17 -18.28
C SER A 80 -1.17 -9.08 -18.82
N ASN A 81 -0.17 -9.34 -17.98
CA ASN A 81 1.20 -9.49 -18.43
C ASN A 81 1.35 -10.88 -19.08
N ASN A 82 0.93 -10.97 -20.33
CA ASN A 82 1.42 -11.98 -21.25
C ASN A 82 2.81 -11.60 -21.77
#